data_AF-A0ABD1FNU2-F1
#
_entry.id   AF-A0ABD1FNU2-F1
#
_cell.length_a   1.000
_cell.length_b   1.000
_cell.length_c   1.000
_cell.angle_alpha   90.00
_cell.angle_beta   90.00
_cell.angle_gamma   90.00
#
_symmetry.space_group_name_H-M   'P 1'
#
loop_
_entity.id
_entity.type
_entity.pdbx_description
1 polymer ?
#
loop_
_entity_poly.entity_id
_entity_poly.type
_entity_poly.pdbx_seq_one_letter_code
_entity_poly.pdbx_strand_id
1 'polypeptide(L)'
;MENSRLCCFAILVLMSFCVDRLNCGNATAAKADVGVILDLDTTLGKMYRTCISMAIEDRNATHNHTTMIVPHFRDSRGDVVAAASAAIDLLNNTQVMAILGPQKSIQADFVIDICDRERVPIISPATSPALPHKETPYFIRSAWCSSSQAKAIAAIVKAFGWKEVVLVYENSIYGSGLLPYLTVNLLQSNVVISNLSFIPPYAKDDQVLQELFNLMDMQTKVLIVHMPPDIASRFFQMAKEVGMMTEGYAWLISDPLTSLLSSVDSVTTEAMQGVIGVKAFVPRSEEHVSLAEAIERVGVPNQRVNRGSSALASVLRNFTSKGLSCDFNITNGQLQSSTFEIVNIIGKGDNTVGFWTEKYGISKELKLNGHKPIYSTEKENILGILWPGQTSNVPKGWEIPTSGKKLRVGVPVKDGFNEFVNVAWNQETNAVEASGFCIDVFEEVIRSMPYDVIFEYIPFATTEGRSAEYYDDLVYQYILINSTLLLEM
;
A
#
# COMPACT_ATOMS: atom_id res chain seq x y z
N MET A 1 -7.67 17.73 17.28
CA MET A 1 -7.67 18.88 16.34
C MET A 1 -6.31 19.12 15.66
N GLU A 2 -5.20 18.49 16.11
CA GLU A 2 -3.92 18.52 15.36
C GLU A 2 -3.83 17.43 14.28
N ASN A 3 -4.34 16.22 14.52
CA ASN A 3 -4.25 15.11 13.55
C ASN A 3 -5.23 15.21 12.37
N SER A 4 -6.25 16.07 12.48
CA SER A 4 -7.14 16.40 11.35
C SER A 4 -6.51 17.40 10.38
N ARG A 5 -5.35 17.99 10.70
CA ARG A 5 -4.64 18.92 9.82
C ARG A 5 -3.82 18.18 8.75
N LEU A 6 -3.25 17.01 9.05
CA LEU A 6 -2.44 16.22 8.10
C LEU A 6 -3.25 15.73 6.89
N CYS A 7 -4.48 15.26 7.12
CA CYS A 7 -5.37 14.83 6.03
C CYS A 7 -5.81 16.01 5.15
N CYS A 8 -5.90 17.22 5.72
CA CYS A 8 -6.17 18.45 4.97
C CYS A 8 -4.95 18.90 4.16
N PHE A 9 -3.72 18.59 4.58
CA PHE A 9 -2.49 19.08 3.95
C PHE A 9 -2.26 18.51 2.53
N ALA A 10 -2.73 17.31 2.21
CA ALA A 10 -2.62 16.77 0.85
C ALA A 10 -3.57 17.45 -0.17
N ILE A 11 -4.58 18.21 0.28
CA ILE A 11 -5.66 18.76 -0.57
C ILE A 11 -5.77 20.29 -0.44
N LEU A 12 -5.31 20.87 0.68
CA LEU A 12 -5.04 22.31 0.81
C LEU A 12 -4.00 22.80 -0.20
N VAL A 13 -3.32 21.86 -0.86
CA VAL A 13 -2.42 22.01 -1.99
C VAL A 13 -3.10 22.51 -3.27
N LEU A 14 -4.37 22.92 -3.29
CA LEU A 14 -4.97 23.45 -4.53
C LEU A 14 -5.47 24.90 -4.47
N MET A 15 -5.67 25.60 -3.35
CA MET A 15 -6.15 27.00 -3.45
C MET A 15 -5.75 27.87 -2.26
N SER A 16 -4.69 28.67 -2.38
CA SER A 16 -4.45 29.89 -1.58
C SER A 16 -3.32 30.73 -2.24
N PHE A 17 -2.87 31.89 -1.70
CA PHE A 17 -2.32 33.07 -2.42
C PHE A 17 -0.80 33.33 -2.48
N CYS A 18 -0.36 34.05 -3.54
CA CYS A 18 0.69 35.08 -3.44
C CYS A 18 0.25 36.41 -4.05
N VAL A 19 0.58 37.50 -3.34
CA VAL A 19 0.35 38.90 -3.65
C VAL A 19 1.43 39.42 -4.58
N ASP A 20 1.05 40.03 -5.70
CA ASP A 20 1.81 41.16 -6.25
C ASP A 20 0.82 42.28 -6.64
N ARG A 21 1.10 43.47 -6.12
CA ARG A 21 0.26 44.67 -6.31
C ARG A 21 0.40 45.18 -7.74
N LEU A 22 -0.60 44.94 -8.58
CA LEU A 22 -0.88 45.83 -9.71
C LEU A 22 -2.37 46.19 -9.76
N ASN A 23 -2.58 47.49 -9.81
CA ASN A 23 -3.85 48.19 -9.75
C ASN A 23 -4.61 48.00 -11.08
N CYS A 24 -5.84 47.49 -11.07
CA CYS A 24 -6.79 47.79 -12.15
C CYS A 24 -8.27 47.50 -11.80
N GLY A 25 -9.06 48.58 -11.82
CA GLY A 25 -10.40 48.73 -12.39
C GLY A 25 -11.49 47.64 -12.24
N ASN A 26 -12.66 48.08 -11.77
CA ASN A 26 -13.95 47.37 -11.73
C ASN A 26 -14.32 46.64 -13.04
N ALA A 27 -13.84 45.40 -13.21
CA ALA A 27 -14.39 44.41 -14.14
C ALA A 27 -14.96 43.25 -13.31
N THR A 28 -16.19 42.82 -13.61
CA THR A 28 -16.78 41.62 -12.99
C THR A 28 -15.90 40.40 -13.30
N ALA A 29 -15.40 39.73 -12.26
CA ALA A 29 -14.52 38.57 -12.40
C ALA A 29 -15.15 37.47 -13.26
N ALA A 30 -14.36 36.86 -14.16
CA ALA A 30 -14.80 35.75 -15.01
C ALA A 30 -15.08 34.50 -14.16
N LYS A 31 -16.13 33.74 -14.46
CA LYS A 31 -16.48 32.52 -13.71
C LYS A 31 -15.73 31.30 -14.27
N ALA A 32 -15.14 30.51 -13.38
CA ALA A 32 -14.48 29.26 -13.66
C ALA A 32 -15.23 28.11 -12.96
N ASP A 33 -16.09 27.40 -13.71
CA ASP A 33 -16.88 26.28 -13.19
C ASP A 33 -16.01 25.02 -13.06
N VAL A 34 -15.87 24.51 -11.83
CA VAL A 34 -15.04 23.34 -11.50
C VAL A 34 -15.92 22.24 -10.93
N GLY A 35 -15.86 21.05 -11.53
CA GLY A 35 -16.58 19.87 -11.04
C GLY A 35 -15.84 19.22 -9.88
N VAL A 36 -16.57 18.69 -8.90
CA VAL A 36 -16.00 17.99 -7.75
C VAL A 36 -16.79 16.72 -7.50
N ILE A 37 -16.14 15.56 -7.61
CA ILE A 37 -16.73 14.25 -7.38
C ILE A 37 -16.08 13.62 -6.15
N LEU A 38 -16.86 13.39 -5.09
CA LEU A 38 -16.39 12.85 -3.81
C LEU A 38 -17.31 11.74 -3.34
N ASP A 39 -16.84 10.90 -2.42
CA ASP A 39 -17.68 9.94 -1.70
C ASP A 39 -18.21 10.58 -0.42
N LEU A 40 -19.36 11.25 -0.50
CA LEU A 40 -19.88 12.08 0.59
C LEU A 40 -20.49 11.26 1.73
N ASP A 41 -20.60 9.93 1.59
CA ASP A 41 -21.00 9.05 2.68
C ASP A 41 -19.86 8.83 3.68
N THR A 42 -18.61 8.95 3.23
CA THR A 42 -17.40 8.73 4.05
C THR A 42 -16.96 9.97 4.82
N THR A 43 -16.31 9.77 5.98
CA THR A 43 -15.64 10.85 6.73
C THR A 43 -14.62 11.58 5.86
N LEU A 44 -13.89 10.84 5.03
CA LEU A 44 -12.89 11.38 4.12
C LEU A 44 -13.53 12.31 3.08
N GLY A 45 -14.58 11.90 2.36
CA GLY A 45 -15.25 12.75 1.38
C GLY A 45 -15.90 14.00 2.00
N LYS A 46 -16.49 13.89 3.20
CA LYS A 46 -17.00 15.05 3.95
C LYS A 46 -15.90 16.04 4.28
N MET A 47 -14.75 15.55 4.74
CA MET A 47 -13.57 16.38 5.03
C MET A 47 -13.06 17.07 3.75
N TYR A 48 -12.92 16.33 2.63
CA TYR A 48 -12.54 16.91 1.33
C TYR A 48 -13.49 18.04 0.91
N ARG A 49 -14.81 17.83 1.03
CA ARG A 49 -15.81 18.84 0.70
C ARG A 49 -15.60 20.12 1.51
N THR A 50 -15.45 20.00 2.83
CA THR A 50 -15.19 21.14 3.72
C THR A 50 -13.90 21.85 3.34
N CYS A 51 -12.79 21.13 3.13
CA CYS A 51 -11.50 21.71 2.77
C CYS A 51 -11.56 22.46 1.43
N ILE A 52 -12.19 21.86 0.41
CA ILE A 52 -12.33 22.47 -0.91
C ILE A 52 -13.20 23.73 -0.83
N SER A 53 -14.33 23.67 -0.12
CA SER A 53 -15.19 24.84 0.07
C SER A 53 -14.47 25.98 0.76
N MET A 54 -13.80 25.73 1.89
CA MET A 54 -13.04 26.74 2.63
C MET A 54 -11.95 27.37 1.75
N ALA A 55 -11.19 26.55 1.03
CA ALA A 55 -10.09 27.04 0.21
C ALA A 55 -10.57 27.89 -0.98
N ILE A 56 -11.72 27.55 -1.57
CA ILE A 56 -12.34 28.34 -2.64
C ILE A 56 -12.96 29.64 -2.10
N GLU A 57 -13.60 29.60 -0.92
CA GLU A 57 -14.15 30.77 -0.25
C GLU A 57 -13.04 31.78 0.10
N ASP A 58 -11.97 31.31 0.73
CA ASP A 58 -10.79 32.13 1.05
C ASP A 58 -10.18 32.76 -0.20
N ARG A 59 -10.10 32.01 -1.30
CA ARG A 59 -9.67 32.51 -2.61
C ARG A 59 -10.58 33.61 -3.15
N ASN A 60 -11.86 33.31 -3.27
CA ASN A 60 -12.81 34.22 -3.89
C ASN A 60 -13.03 35.50 -3.05
N ALA A 61 -12.78 35.46 -1.74
CA ALA A 61 -12.92 36.63 -0.85
C ALA A 61 -11.87 37.73 -1.10
N THR A 62 -10.73 37.41 -1.71
CA THR A 62 -9.70 38.42 -1.99
C THR A 62 -10.07 39.26 -3.23
N HIS A 63 -9.91 40.57 -3.11
CA HIS A 63 -10.44 41.52 -4.11
C HIS A 63 -9.53 41.74 -5.34
N ASN A 64 -8.50 40.91 -5.54
CA ASN A 64 -7.48 41.09 -6.59
C ASN A 64 -7.56 40.07 -7.74
N HIS A 65 -8.57 39.21 -7.78
CA HIS A 65 -8.66 38.17 -8.80
C HIS A 65 -9.58 38.54 -9.96
N THR A 66 -9.08 38.29 -11.16
CA THR A 66 -9.84 38.39 -12.41
C THR A 66 -10.78 37.21 -12.64
N THR A 67 -10.66 36.15 -11.84
CA THR A 67 -11.40 34.88 -11.99
C THR A 67 -11.99 34.40 -10.66
N MET A 68 -13.29 34.11 -10.66
CA MET A 68 -14.03 33.51 -9.54
C MET A 68 -14.26 32.02 -9.78
N ILE A 69 -13.83 31.17 -8.85
CA ILE A 69 -13.97 29.71 -8.98
C ILE A 69 -15.31 29.28 -8.38
N VAL A 70 -16.08 28.50 -9.13
CA VAL A 70 -17.41 28.03 -8.75
C VAL A 70 -17.39 26.51 -8.67
N PRO A 71 -17.42 25.91 -7.46
CA PRO A 71 -17.38 24.47 -7.31
C PRO A 71 -18.76 23.84 -7.48
N HIS A 72 -18.82 22.74 -8.22
CA HIS A 72 -20.02 21.94 -8.46
C HIS A 72 -19.84 20.54 -7.92
N PHE A 73 -20.35 20.30 -6.72
CA PHE A 73 -20.21 19.01 -6.04
C PHE A 73 -21.20 17.96 -6.55
N ARG A 74 -20.72 16.73 -6.69
CA ARG A 74 -21.50 15.52 -6.95
C ARG A 74 -21.03 14.40 -6.03
N ASP A 75 -21.97 13.54 -5.65
CA ASP A 75 -21.72 12.41 -4.79
C ASP A 75 -21.54 11.13 -5.60
N SER A 76 -20.42 10.45 -5.37
CA SER A 76 -20.12 9.16 -5.97
C SER A 76 -20.69 7.98 -5.18
N ARG A 77 -21.08 8.17 -3.91
CA ARG A 77 -21.65 7.12 -3.04
C ARG A 77 -20.84 5.82 -3.00
N GLY A 78 -19.51 5.93 -3.13
CA GLY A 78 -18.60 4.78 -3.19
C GLY A 78 -18.77 3.85 -4.40
N ASP A 79 -19.54 4.25 -5.42
CA ASP A 79 -19.90 3.44 -6.59
C ASP A 79 -19.30 4.00 -7.88
N VAL A 80 -18.91 3.11 -8.80
CA VAL A 80 -18.26 3.48 -10.08
C VAL A 80 -19.28 4.09 -11.05
N VAL A 81 -20.49 3.53 -11.12
CA VAL A 81 -21.54 3.99 -12.04
C VAL A 81 -22.04 5.37 -11.63
N ALA A 82 -22.21 5.60 -10.32
CA ALA A 82 -22.55 6.91 -9.77
C ALA A 82 -21.47 7.95 -10.04
N ALA A 83 -20.18 7.60 -9.86
CA ALA A 83 -19.06 8.50 -10.20
C ALA A 83 -19.04 8.86 -11.70
N ALA A 84 -19.27 7.88 -12.57
CA ALA A 84 -19.36 8.09 -14.02
C ALA A 84 -20.53 9.01 -14.40
N SER A 85 -21.71 8.74 -13.85
CA SER A 85 -22.91 9.56 -14.07
C SER A 85 -22.71 11.00 -13.60
N ALA A 86 -22.08 11.20 -12.44
CA ALA A 86 -21.69 12.51 -11.93
C ALA A 86 -20.73 13.25 -12.88
N ALA A 87 -19.73 12.56 -13.44
CA ALA A 87 -18.82 13.16 -14.40
C ALA A 87 -19.55 13.60 -15.68
N ILE A 88 -20.40 12.73 -16.24
CA ILE A 88 -21.19 13.04 -17.44
C ILE A 88 -22.10 14.25 -17.21
N ASP A 89 -22.76 14.34 -16.06
CA ASP A 89 -23.58 15.49 -15.69
C ASP A 89 -22.76 16.79 -15.61
N LEU A 90 -21.60 16.75 -14.95
CA LEU A 90 -20.72 17.91 -14.83
C LEU A 90 -20.18 18.38 -16.20
N LEU A 91 -19.87 17.45 -17.11
CA LEU A 91 -19.34 17.76 -18.43
C LEU A 91 -20.43 18.27 -19.38
N ASN A 92 -21.60 17.63 -19.41
CA ASN A 92 -22.65 17.95 -20.38
C ASN A 92 -23.58 19.07 -19.93
N ASN A 93 -23.98 19.07 -18.66
CA ASN A 93 -24.99 20.01 -18.15
C ASN A 93 -24.35 21.24 -17.52
N THR A 94 -23.31 21.07 -16.71
CA THR A 94 -22.60 22.18 -16.05
C THR A 94 -21.49 22.77 -16.92
N GLN A 95 -20.89 21.98 -17.81
CA GLN A 95 -19.80 22.38 -18.69
C GLN A 95 -18.55 22.84 -17.93
N VAL A 96 -18.15 22.04 -16.92
CA VAL A 96 -16.99 22.36 -16.09
C VAL A 96 -15.67 22.34 -16.88
N MET A 97 -14.72 23.18 -16.47
CA MET A 97 -13.41 23.28 -17.11
C MET A 97 -12.38 22.27 -16.58
N ALA A 98 -12.63 21.69 -15.40
CA ALA A 98 -11.83 20.66 -14.77
C ALA A 98 -12.69 19.86 -13.79
N ILE A 99 -12.27 18.63 -13.46
CA ILE A 99 -12.88 17.80 -12.42
C ILE A 99 -11.86 17.49 -11.32
N LEU A 100 -12.26 17.69 -10.06
CA LEU A 100 -11.52 17.25 -8.87
C LEU A 100 -12.12 15.94 -8.34
N GLY A 101 -11.24 15.00 -7.98
CA GLY A 101 -11.64 13.63 -7.65
C GLY A 101 -11.93 12.78 -8.90
N PRO A 102 -12.49 11.56 -8.77
CA PRO A 102 -12.85 10.85 -7.54
C PRO A 102 -11.67 10.50 -6.62
N GLN A 103 -11.96 10.11 -5.38
CA GLN A 103 -10.93 9.75 -4.39
C GLN A 103 -10.44 8.31 -4.53
N LYS A 104 -11.35 7.35 -4.80
CA LYS A 104 -11.02 5.92 -4.94
C LYS A 104 -10.44 5.65 -6.33
N SER A 105 -9.37 4.86 -6.40
CA SER A 105 -8.69 4.58 -7.68
C SER A 105 -9.61 3.92 -8.70
N ILE A 106 -10.47 2.98 -8.28
CA ILE A 106 -11.42 2.30 -9.18
C ILE A 106 -12.45 3.25 -9.80
N GLN A 107 -12.86 4.29 -9.08
CA GLN A 107 -13.75 5.33 -9.63
C GLN A 107 -12.98 6.27 -10.55
N ALA A 108 -11.76 6.67 -10.15
CA ALA A 108 -10.91 7.55 -10.94
C ALA A 108 -10.57 6.93 -12.30
N ASP A 109 -10.23 5.65 -12.35
CA ASP A 109 -9.92 4.91 -13.58
C ASP A 109 -11.01 5.09 -14.65
N PHE A 110 -12.27 4.88 -14.26
CA PHE A 110 -13.40 5.05 -15.17
C PHE A 110 -13.66 6.51 -15.56
N VAL A 111 -13.55 7.44 -14.61
CA VAL A 111 -13.79 8.87 -14.88
C VAL A 111 -12.68 9.47 -15.74
N ILE A 112 -11.45 8.98 -15.63
CA ILE A 112 -10.32 9.39 -16.46
C ILE A 112 -10.65 9.19 -17.95
N ASP A 113 -11.17 8.01 -18.32
CA ASP A 113 -11.54 7.72 -19.71
C ASP A 113 -12.61 8.66 -20.27
N ILE A 114 -13.60 9.05 -19.43
CA ILE A 114 -14.63 10.00 -19.82
C ILE A 114 -14.00 11.39 -20.05
N CYS A 115 -13.19 11.83 -19.09
CA CYS A 115 -12.50 13.12 -19.13
C CYS A 115 -11.52 13.24 -20.29
N ASP A 116 -10.80 12.16 -20.62
CA ASP A 116 -9.87 12.10 -21.75
C ASP A 116 -10.59 12.32 -23.09
N ARG A 117 -11.75 11.67 -23.27
CA ARG A 117 -12.60 11.82 -24.47
C ARG A 117 -13.15 13.23 -24.63
N GLU A 118 -13.60 13.83 -23.52
CA GLU A 118 -14.12 15.21 -23.52
C GLU A 118 -13.01 16.27 -23.43
N ARG A 119 -11.75 15.85 -23.31
CA ARG A 119 -10.56 16.70 -23.17
C ARG A 119 -10.62 17.64 -21.97
N VAL A 120 -11.22 17.19 -20.87
CA VAL A 120 -11.32 17.98 -19.62
C VAL A 120 -10.33 17.40 -18.61
N PRO A 121 -9.41 18.21 -18.04
CA PRO A 121 -8.45 17.71 -17.06
C PRO A 121 -9.15 17.23 -15.78
N ILE A 122 -8.71 16.08 -15.29
CA ILE A 122 -9.09 15.48 -14.02
C ILE A 122 -7.89 15.48 -13.07
N ILE A 123 -8.10 16.02 -11.88
CA ILE A 123 -7.13 16.06 -10.79
C ILE A 123 -7.64 15.15 -9.67
N SER A 124 -7.04 13.99 -9.49
CA SER A 124 -7.51 13.00 -8.51
C SER A 124 -6.41 12.63 -7.51
N PRO A 125 -6.76 12.47 -6.22
CA PRO A 125 -5.85 11.97 -5.19
C PRO A 125 -5.71 10.43 -5.22
N ALA A 126 -6.26 9.75 -6.23
CA ALA A 126 -6.15 8.31 -6.35
C ALA A 126 -4.69 7.86 -6.53
N THR A 127 -4.24 6.96 -5.66
CA THR A 127 -2.82 6.62 -5.51
C THR A 127 -2.38 5.40 -6.31
N SER A 128 -3.31 4.63 -6.91
CA SER A 128 -2.96 3.39 -7.62
C SER A 128 -1.96 3.65 -8.76
N PRO A 129 -0.85 2.89 -8.82
CA PRO A 129 0.09 2.92 -9.95
C PRO A 129 -0.52 2.47 -11.27
N ALA A 130 -1.62 1.71 -11.24
CA ALA A 130 -2.29 1.20 -12.44
C ALA A 130 -2.97 2.32 -13.26
N LEU A 131 -3.18 3.51 -12.69
CA LEU A 131 -3.85 4.61 -13.38
C LEU A 131 -2.99 5.23 -14.50
N PRO A 132 -3.58 5.56 -15.66
CA PRO A 132 -2.88 5.82 -16.92
C PRO A 132 -2.25 7.22 -17.07
N HIS A 133 -1.48 7.70 -16.09
CA HIS A 133 -0.90 9.07 -16.10
C HIS A 133 0.02 9.39 -17.31
N LYS A 134 0.63 8.36 -17.93
CA LYS A 134 1.48 8.53 -19.11
C LYS A 134 0.70 8.53 -20.42
N GLU A 135 -0.44 7.85 -20.45
CA GLU A 135 -1.20 7.59 -21.67
C GLU A 135 -2.22 8.70 -21.93
N THR A 136 -2.78 9.30 -20.87
CA THR A 136 -3.68 10.44 -20.98
C THR A 136 -3.02 11.74 -20.52
N PRO A 137 -3.01 12.81 -21.35
CA PRO A 137 -2.55 14.13 -20.94
C PRO A 137 -3.52 14.82 -19.96
N TYR A 138 -4.74 14.31 -19.81
CA TYR A 138 -5.81 14.93 -19.02
C TYR A 138 -5.89 14.41 -17.59
N PHE A 139 -5.18 13.33 -17.23
CA PHE A 139 -5.09 12.88 -15.85
C PHE A 139 -3.88 13.49 -15.13
N ILE A 140 -4.16 14.09 -13.96
CA ILE A 140 -3.17 14.61 -13.03
C ILE A 140 -3.40 13.95 -11.66
N ARG A 141 -2.39 13.27 -11.15
CA ARG A 141 -2.41 12.70 -9.80
C ARG A 141 -1.95 13.74 -8.79
N SER A 142 -2.85 14.15 -7.90
CA SER A 142 -2.57 15.12 -6.83
C SER A 142 -2.04 14.49 -5.54
N ALA A 143 -1.95 13.17 -5.48
CA ALA A 143 -1.35 12.42 -4.38
C ALA A 143 -0.12 11.65 -4.85
N TRP A 144 0.69 11.21 -3.89
CA TRP A 144 1.83 10.35 -4.20
C TRP A 144 1.37 8.98 -4.69
N CYS A 145 2.06 8.47 -5.69
CA CYS A 145 1.78 7.13 -6.20
C CYS A 145 2.16 6.09 -5.17
N SER A 146 1.29 5.11 -4.91
CA SER A 146 1.57 4.06 -3.93
C SER A 146 2.81 3.24 -4.27
N SER A 147 3.27 3.21 -5.52
CA SER A 147 4.53 2.56 -5.89
C SER A 147 5.76 3.17 -5.21
N SER A 148 5.72 4.46 -4.88
CA SER A 148 6.85 5.19 -4.29
C SER A 148 7.24 4.66 -2.92
N GLN A 149 6.31 4.04 -2.18
CA GLN A 149 6.55 3.49 -0.85
C GLN A 149 7.22 2.11 -0.87
N ALA A 150 7.22 1.41 -2.02
CA ALA A 150 7.64 0.01 -2.09
C ALA A 150 9.09 -0.20 -1.62
N LYS A 151 9.98 0.75 -1.95
CA LYS A 151 11.37 0.76 -1.48
C LYS A 151 11.49 0.96 0.03
N ALA A 152 10.66 1.84 0.61
CA ALA A 152 10.63 2.07 2.05
C ALA A 152 10.17 0.82 2.81
N ILE A 153 9.09 0.19 2.36
CA ILE A 153 8.58 -1.07 2.95
C ILE A 153 9.64 -2.17 2.84
N ALA A 154 10.25 -2.37 1.66
CA ALA A 154 11.30 -3.37 1.48
C ALA A 154 12.52 -3.11 2.39
N ALA A 155 12.91 -1.84 2.57
CA ALA A 155 13.98 -1.47 3.47
C ALA A 155 13.67 -1.82 4.94
N ILE A 156 12.43 -1.61 5.39
CA ILE A 156 11.99 -1.98 6.75
C ILE A 156 12.05 -3.50 6.93
N VAL A 157 11.51 -4.26 5.98
CA VAL A 157 11.52 -5.72 6.03
C VAL A 157 12.95 -6.26 6.08
N LYS A 158 13.84 -5.68 5.26
CA LYS A 158 15.27 -6.00 5.26
C LYS A 158 15.94 -5.66 6.59
N ALA A 159 15.62 -4.52 7.20
CA ALA A 159 16.21 -4.07 8.46
C ALA A 159 15.97 -5.07 9.60
N PHE A 160 14.77 -5.67 9.65
CA PHE A 160 14.41 -6.67 10.65
C PHE A 160 14.85 -8.10 10.27
N GLY A 161 15.48 -8.28 9.11
CA GLY A 161 16.05 -9.56 8.69
C GLY A 161 15.03 -10.61 8.25
N TRP A 162 13.77 -10.24 8.09
CA TRP A 162 12.72 -11.17 7.65
C TRP A 162 12.95 -11.60 6.20
N LYS A 163 12.76 -12.89 5.91
CA LYS A 163 12.99 -13.50 4.60
C LYS A 163 11.72 -13.76 3.81
N GLU A 164 10.61 -13.85 4.51
CA GLU A 164 9.30 -14.11 3.94
C GLU A 164 8.28 -13.13 4.49
N VAL A 165 7.36 -12.71 3.64
CA VAL A 165 6.23 -11.85 4.00
C VAL A 165 4.95 -12.33 3.31
N VAL A 166 3.81 -12.08 3.93
CA VAL A 166 2.48 -12.24 3.33
C VAL A 166 1.96 -10.87 2.94
N LEU A 167 1.50 -10.71 1.70
CA LEU A 167 0.81 -9.48 1.28
C LEU A 167 -0.70 -9.68 1.39
N VAL A 168 -1.35 -8.82 2.18
CA VAL A 168 -2.80 -8.74 2.31
C VAL A 168 -3.27 -7.44 1.66
N TYR A 169 -4.16 -7.52 0.67
CA TYR A 169 -4.56 -6.34 -0.08
C TYR A 169 -6.05 -6.35 -0.45
N GLU A 170 -6.62 -5.17 -0.75
CA GLU A 170 -7.97 -5.12 -1.32
C GLU A 170 -7.96 -5.63 -2.78
N ASN A 171 -8.88 -6.55 -3.13
CA ASN A 171 -9.01 -7.07 -4.49
C ASN A 171 -9.65 -6.05 -5.45
N SER A 172 -8.87 -5.04 -5.82
CA SER A 172 -9.21 -4.02 -6.81
C SER A 172 -7.94 -3.52 -7.51
N ILE A 173 -8.09 -2.66 -8.51
CA ILE A 173 -6.97 -1.99 -9.16
C ILE A 173 -6.15 -1.12 -8.17
N TYR A 174 -6.72 -0.75 -7.02
CA TYR A 174 -6.00 -0.06 -5.96
C TYR A 174 -5.04 -1.02 -5.25
N GLY A 175 -5.57 -2.06 -4.61
CA GLY A 175 -4.73 -2.97 -3.82
C GLY A 175 -3.75 -3.78 -4.66
N SER A 176 -4.20 -4.29 -5.82
CA SER A 176 -3.32 -5.06 -6.72
C SER A 176 -2.26 -4.21 -7.42
N GLY A 177 -2.49 -2.90 -7.57
CA GLY A 177 -1.59 -1.99 -8.27
C GLY A 177 -0.21 -1.84 -7.62
N LEU A 178 -0.09 -2.11 -6.32
CA LEU A 178 1.19 -2.05 -5.58
C LEU A 178 2.04 -3.33 -5.74
N LEU A 179 1.41 -4.47 -6.04
CA LEU A 179 2.03 -5.79 -6.02
C LEU A 179 3.32 -5.89 -6.87
N PRO A 180 3.36 -5.42 -8.15
CA PRO A 180 4.57 -5.54 -8.96
C PRO A 180 5.75 -4.77 -8.37
N TYR A 181 5.49 -3.59 -7.79
CA TYR A 181 6.52 -2.75 -7.20
C TYR A 181 7.06 -3.34 -5.91
N LEU A 182 6.19 -3.85 -5.02
CA LEU A 182 6.64 -4.53 -3.81
C LEU A 182 7.43 -5.79 -4.15
N THR A 183 6.95 -6.61 -5.08
CA THR A 183 7.61 -7.85 -5.49
C THR A 183 9.05 -7.59 -5.93
N VAL A 184 9.27 -6.63 -6.83
CA VAL A 184 10.63 -6.30 -7.31
C VAL A 184 11.53 -5.81 -6.18
N ASN A 185 11.06 -4.90 -5.32
CA ASN A 185 11.89 -4.31 -4.28
C ASN A 185 12.20 -5.28 -3.12
N LEU A 186 11.26 -6.18 -2.79
CA LEU A 186 11.46 -7.26 -1.82
C LEU A 186 12.46 -8.30 -2.35
N LEU A 187 12.32 -8.72 -3.61
CA LEU A 187 13.26 -9.65 -4.24
C LEU A 187 14.68 -9.08 -4.29
N GLN A 188 14.84 -7.79 -4.63
CA GLN A 188 16.15 -7.10 -4.57
C GLN A 188 16.76 -7.07 -3.16
N SER A 189 15.95 -7.28 -2.13
CA SER A 189 16.36 -7.36 -0.72
C SER A 189 16.52 -8.81 -0.23
N ASN A 190 16.46 -9.80 -1.12
CA ASN A 190 16.42 -11.24 -0.81
C ASN A 190 15.27 -11.61 0.13
N VAL A 191 14.09 -11.05 -0.13
CA VAL A 191 12.84 -11.34 0.57
C VAL A 191 11.82 -11.87 -0.45
N VAL A 192 11.11 -12.93 -0.07
CA VAL A 192 10.08 -13.56 -0.88
C VAL A 192 8.70 -13.22 -0.33
N ILE A 193 7.73 -13.00 -1.23
CA ILE A 193 6.32 -12.97 -0.84
C ILE A 193 5.84 -14.42 -0.81
N SER A 194 5.70 -15.01 0.38
CA SER A 194 5.37 -16.43 0.55
C SER A 194 3.91 -16.72 0.22
N ASN A 195 3.03 -15.74 0.43
CA ASN A 195 1.63 -15.84 0.04
C ASN A 195 0.98 -14.48 -0.27
N LEU A 196 -0.07 -14.53 -1.08
CA LEU A 196 -0.97 -13.41 -1.36
C LEU A 196 -2.36 -13.73 -0.78
N SER A 197 -2.89 -12.85 0.05
CA SER A 197 -4.29 -12.88 0.49
C SER A 197 -4.97 -11.59 0.04
N PHE A 198 -6.24 -11.69 -0.33
CA PHE A 198 -7.00 -10.54 -0.79
C PHE A 198 -8.36 -10.45 -0.09
N ILE A 199 -8.80 -9.22 0.15
CA ILE A 199 -10.14 -8.93 0.69
C ILE A 199 -10.95 -8.24 -0.41
N PRO A 200 -12.13 -8.78 -0.82
CA PRO A 200 -13.01 -8.09 -1.74
C PRO A 200 -13.44 -6.69 -1.23
N PRO A 201 -13.60 -5.66 -2.09
CA PRO A 201 -13.96 -4.31 -1.68
C PRO A 201 -15.26 -4.21 -0.84
N TYR A 202 -16.19 -5.12 -1.08
CA TYR A 202 -17.48 -5.20 -0.38
C TYR A 202 -17.62 -6.48 0.46
N ALA A 203 -16.48 -7.03 0.92
CA ALA A 203 -16.46 -8.25 1.72
C ALA A 203 -17.31 -8.12 2.98
N LYS A 204 -18.12 -9.15 3.25
CA LYS A 204 -18.84 -9.30 4.52
C LYS A 204 -17.92 -9.82 5.62
N ASP A 205 -18.35 -9.69 6.87
CA ASP A 205 -17.55 -10.05 8.05
C ASP A 205 -17.09 -11.53 8.02
N ASP A 206 -17.96 -12.44 7.59
CA ASP A 206 -17.67 -13.87 7.44
C ASP A 206 -16.53 -14.13 6.43
N GLN A 207 -16.51 -13.37 5.33
CA GLN A 207 -15.44 -13.49 4.32
C GLN A 207 -14.11 -12.94 4.84
N VAL A 208 -14.13 -11.83 5.60
CA VAL A 208 -12.92 -11.28 6.22
C VAL A 208 -12.37 -12.23 7.27
N LEU A 209 -13.25 -12.80 8.11
CA LEU A 209 -12.87 -13.80 9.12
C LEU A 209 -12.28 -15.05 8.49
N GLN A 210 -12.86 -15.55 7.40
CA GLN A 210 -12.32 -16.70 6.68
C GLN A 210 -10.89 -16.46 6.20
N GLU A 211 -10.61 -15.28 5.63
CA GLU A 211 -9.25 -14.93 5.23
C GLU A 211 -8.30 -14.79 6.42
N LEU A 212 -8.76 -14.25 7.55
CA LEU A 212 -7.96 -14.21 8.79
C LEU A 212 -7.62 -15.62 9.31
N PHE A 213 -8.56 -16.57 9.28
CA PHE A 213 -8.29 -17.97 9.63
C PHE A 213 -7.21 -18.58 8.72
N ASN A 214 -7.29 -18.34 7.41
CA ASN A 214 -6.27 -18.79 6.47
C ASN A 214 -4.89 -18.20 6.80
N LEU A 215 -4.83 -16.91 7.15
CA LEU A 215 -3.59 -16.23 7.53
C LEU A 215 -3.01 -16.76 8.86
N MET A 216 -3.86 -17.13 9.82
CA MET A 216 -3.42 -17.74 11.08
C MET A 216 -2.71 -19.08 10.90
N ASP A 217 -3.13 -19.86 9.91
CA ASP A 217 -2.52 -21.16 9.62
C ASP A 217 -1.19 -21.06 8.86
N MET A 218 -0.80 -19.87 8.39
CA MET A 218 0.46 -19.66 7.68
C MET A 218 1.65 -19.65 8.63
N GLN A 219 2.77 -20.20 8.15
CA GLN A 219 4.05 -20.16 8.87
C GLN A 219 4.55 -18.72 9.00
N THR A 220 4.55 -17.97 7.89
CA THR A 220 4.99 -16.58 7.86
C THR A 220 4.07 -15.70 8.70
N LYS A 221 4.64 -14.98 9.68
CA LYS A 221 3.92 -14.06 10.60
C LYS A 221 4.24 -12.58 10.36
N VAL A 222 4.87 -12.26 9.22
CA VAL A 222 5.08 -10.89 8.76
C VAL A 222 4.05 -10.56 7.69
N LEU A 223 3.12 -9.66 8.00
CA LEU A 223 2.03 -9.30 7.11
C LEU A 223 2.16 -7.84 6.66
N ILE A 224 2.18 -7.62 5.36
CA ILE A 224 2.11 -6.29 4.74
C ILE A 224 0.66 -6.09 4.30
N VAL A 225 0.03 -5.01 4.75
CA VAL A 225 -1.39 -4.71 4.54
C VAL A 225 -1.56 -3.46 3.68
N HIS A 226 -2.19 -3.63 2.52
CA HIS A 226 -2.49 -2.55 1.57
C HIS A 226 -3.97 -2.56 1.16
N MET A 227 -4.80 -1.85 1.94
CA MET A 227 -6.24 -1.70 1.71
C MET A 227 -6.67 -0.29 2.16
N PRO A 228 -7.83 0.22 1.72
CA PRO A 228 -8.29 1.53 2.15
C PRO A 228 -8.83 1.49 3.60
N PRO A 229 -8.96 2.65 4.26
CA PRO A 229 -9.32 2.72 5.68
C PRO A 229 -10.65 2.07 6.05
N ASP A 230 -11.65 2.09 5.17
CA ASP A 230 -12.97 1.50 5.38
C ASP A 230 -12.90 -0.02 5.61
N ILE A 231 -12.11 -0.74 4.80
CA ILE A 231 -11.90 -2.18 4.94
C ILE A 231 -10.89 -2.49 6.04
N ALA A 232 -9.81 -1.69 6.12
CA ALA A 232 -8.76 -1.87 7.12
C ALA A 232 -9.30 -1.87 8.54
N SER A 233 -10.27 -0.99 8.84
CA SER A 233 -10.84 -0.88 10.18
C SER A 233 -11.50 -2.18 10.63
N ARG A 234 -12.36 -2.75 9.78
CA ARG A 234 -13.01 -4.03 10.06
C ARG A 234 -11.99 -5.17 10.16
N PHE A 235 -11.02 -5.19 9.24
CA PHE A 235 -9.97 -6.21 9.19
C PHE A 235 -9.15 -6.25 10.50
N PHE A 236 -8.63 -5.12 10.96
CA PHE A 236 -7.79 -5.09 12.17
C PHE A 236 -8.57 -5.30 13.47
N GLN A 237 -9.83 -4.87 13.54
CA GLN A 237 -10.70 -5.20 14.67
C GLN A 237 -10.88 -6.72 14.80
N MET A 238 -11.25 -7.39 13.70
CA MET A 238 -11.40 -8.85 13.68
C MET A 238 -10.07 -9.57 13.93
N ALA A 239 -8.97 -9.10 13.34
CA ALA A 239 -7.63 -9.67 13.57
C ALA A 239 -7.25 -9.67 15.06
N LYS A 240 -7.63 -8.62 15.80
CA LYS A 240 -7.46 -8.55 17.25
C LYS A 240 -8.35 -9.55 17.98
N GLU A 241 -9.62 -9.66 17.60
CA GLU A 241 -10.58 -10.58 18.21
C GLU A 241 -10.16 -12.05 18.06
N VAL A 242 -9.59 -12.43 16.90
CA VAL A 242 -9.10 -13.79 16.66
C VAL A 242 -7.66 -14.03 17.15
N GLY A 243 -7.04 -13.05 17.81
CA GLY A 243 -5.75 -13.24 18.49
C GLY A 243 -4.51 -13.02 17.61
N MET A 244 -4.63 -12.45 16.41
CA MET A 244 -3.48 -12.15 15.54
C MET A 244 -2.75 -10.83 15.87
N MET A 245 -3.25 -10.07 16.85
CA MET A 245 -2.60 -8.85 17.35
C MET A 245 -1.80 -9.11 18.64
N THR A 246 -1.10 -10.25 18.68
CA THR A 246 -0.34 -10.77 19.83
C THR A 246 1.14 -10.96 19.50
N GLU A 247 1.96 -11.28 20.52
CA GLU A 247 3.39 -11.54 20.33
C GLU A 247 3.62 -12.66 19.30
N GLY A 248 4.59 -12.47 18.40
CA GLY A 248 4.85 -13.39 17.28
C GLY A 248 4.47 -12.81 15.91
N TYR A 249 3.53 -11.87 15.87
CA TYR A 249 3.10 -11.20 14.64
C TYR A 249 3.83 -9.87 14.39
N ALA A 250 4.18 -9.62 13.13
CA ALA A 250 4.63 -8.32 12.64
C ALA A 250 3.67 -7.81 11.57
N TRP A 251 3.15 -6.60 11.74
CA TRP A 251 2.22 -5.97 10.82
C TRP A 251 2.82 -4.68 10.25
N LEU A 252 2.81 -4.57 8.93
CA LEU A 252 3.23 -3.37 8.20
C LEU A 252 2.07 -2.85 7.37
N ILE A 253 1.72 -1.58 7.50
CA ILE A 253 0.67 -0.94 6.72
C ILE A 253 1.24 0.09 5.73
N SER A 254 0.58 0.21 4.59
CA SER A 254 0.92 1.19 3.55
C SER A 254 0.52 2.63 3.90
N ASP A 255 1.09 3.60 3.18
CA ASP A 255 0.85 5.04 3.29
C ASP A 255 -0.61 5.47 3.29
N PRO A 256 -1.48 5.05 2.35
CA PRO A 256 -2.84 5.57 2.36
C PRO A 256 -3.62 5.25 3.63
N LEU A 257 -3.35 4.10 4.27
CA LEU A 257 -3.93 3.76 5.57
C LEU A 257 -3.26 4.54 6.70
N THR A 258 -1.93 4.62 6.68
CA THR A 258 -1.12 5.27 7.73
C THR A 258 -1.37 6.78 7.80
N SER A 259 -1.40 7.44 6.65
CA SER A 259 -1.67 8.87 6.51
C SER A 259 -3.10 9.25 6.92
N LEU A 260 -4.02 8.28 6.95
CA LEU A 260 -5.43 8.47 7.27
C LEU A 260 -5.84 7.89 8.63
N LEU A 261 -4.88 7.50 9.49
CA LEU A 261 -5.16 6.96 10.83
C LEU A 261 -6.00 7.90 11.71
N SER A 262 -5.95 9.21 11.46
CA SER A 262 -6.79 10.18 12.18
C SER A 262 -8.26 10.17 11.77
N SER A 263 -8.58 9.58 10.61
CA SER A 263 -9.94 9.38 10.11
C SER A 263 -10.54 8.04 10.53
N VAL A 264 -9.70 7.16 11.08
CA VAL A 264 -10.07 5.87 11.64
C VAL A 264 -10.53 6.09 13.09
N ASP A 265 -11.54 5.33 13.53
CA ASP A 265 -12.07 5.47 14.88
C ASP A 265 -11.08 4.95 15.93
N SER A 266 -11.21 5.42 17.17
CA SER A 266 -10.24 5.08 18.21
C SER A 266 -10.20 3.59 18.56
N VAL A 267 -11.31 2.86 18.40
CA VAL A 267 -11.37 1.42 18.69
C VAL A 267 -10.48 0.67 17.69
N THR A 268 -10.56 1.05 16.41
CA THR A 268 -9.69 0.52 15.38
C THR A 268 -8.22 0.88 15.63
N THR A 269 -7.90 2.14 15.94
CA THR A 269 -6.49 2.53 16.18
C THR A 269 -5.89 1.75 17.37
N GLU A 270 -6.68 1.53 18.43
CA GLU A 270 -6.30 0.67 19.55
C GLU A 270 -6.24 -0.83 19.18
N ALA A 271 -6.93 -1.26 18.13
CA ALA A 271 -6.80 -2.60 17.58
C ALA A 271 -5.48 -2.80 16.83
N MET A 272 -4.92 -1.72 16.28
CA MET A 272 -3.66 -1.69 15.54
C MET A 272 -2.42 -1.48 16.42
N GLN A 273 -2.51 -1.77 17.71
CA GLN A 273 -1.40 -1.64 18.66
C GLN A 273 -0.18 -2.43 18.18
N GLY A 274 0.95 -1.73 18.02
CA GLY A 274 2.24 -2.30 17.63
C GLY A 274 2.43 -2.50 16.12
N VAL A 275 1.48 -2.06 15.30
CA VAL A 275 1.62 -2.03 13.84
C VAL A 275 2.65 -0.97 13.43
N ILE A 276 3.43 -1.26 12.39
CA ILE A 276 4.34 -0.30 11.74
C ILE A 276 3.66 0.23 10.49
N GLY A 277 3.73 1.55 10.26
CA GLY A 277 3.30 2.17 9.02
C GLY A 277 4.41 2.95 8.34
N VAL A 278 4.28 3.13 7.04
CA VAL A 278 4.98 4.18 6.31
C VAL A 278 3.97 5.24 5.95
N LYS A 279 4.25 6.52 6.14
CA LYS A 279 3.45 7.63 5.60
C LYS A 279 4.36 8.60 4.90
N ALA A 280 3.94 9.18 3.80
CA ALA A 280 4.79 10.10 3.07
C ALA A 280 5.01 11.39 3.89
N PHE A 281 6.27 11.85 3.94
CA PHE A 281 6.67 12.97 4.79
C PHE A 281 6.19 14.28 4.20
N VAL A 282 5.47 15.06 5.00
CA VAL A 282 4.99 16.39 4.65
C VAL A 282 5.67 17.41 5.56
N PRO A 283 6.66 18.19 5.07
CA PRO A 283 7.20 19.32 5.82
C PRO A 283 6.10 20.27 6.32
N ARG A 284 6.30 20.88 7.49
CA ARG A 284 5.47 22.01 7.90
C ARG A 284 5.98 23.27 7.18
N SER A 285 5.12 23.94 6.42
CA SER A 285 5.40 25.23 5.77
C SER A 285 4.28 26.24 6.08
N GLU A 286 4.64 27.51 6.12
CA GLU A 286 3.71 28.65 6.28
C GLU A 286 3.33 29.29 4.93
N GLU A 287 3.80 28.76 3.79
CA GLU A 287 3.60 29.36 2.46
C GLU A 287 2.47 28.69 1.65
N HIS A 288 1.81 29.43 0.76
CA HIS A 288 0.53 29.10 0.12
C HIS A 288 0.66 28.87 -1.42
N VAL A 289 -0.26 28.10 -2.05
CA VAL A 289 -0.71 28.08 -3.50
C VAL A 289 -0.54 26.75 -4.30
N SER A 290 -1.55 26.34 -5.14
CA SER A 290 -1.26 25.60 -6.42
C SER A 290 -2.33 25.48 -7.57
N LEU A 291 -3.66 25.34 -7.42
CA LEU A 291 -4.58 25.20 -8.60
C LEU A 291 -5.09 26.52 -9.16
N ALA A 292 -5.44 27.41 -8.24
CA ALA A 292 -5.71 28.82 -8.44
C ALA A 292 -4.82 29.46 -9.51
N GLU A 293 -3.52 29.29 -9.31
CA GLU A 293 -2.47 29.86 -10.14
C GLU A 293 -2.43 29.21 -11.53
N ALA A 294 -2.62 27.90 -11.63
CA ALA A 294 -2.69 27.22 -12.91
C ALA A 294 -3.87 27.72 -13.77
N ILE A 295 -5.03 27.98 -13.16
CA ILE A 295 -6.21 28.54 -13.85
C ILE A 295 -5.94 29.98 -14.31
N GLU A 296 -5.30 30.80 -13.48
CA GLU A 296 -4.95 32.19 -13.83
C GLU A 296 -3.93 32.27 -14.96
N ARG A 297 -2.90 31.41 -14.97
CA ARG A 297 -1.89 31.36 -16.05
C ARG A 297 -2.51 31.06 -17.42
N VAL A 298 -3.62 30.32 -17.45
CA VAL A 298 -4.30 29.94 -18.70
C VAL A 298 -5.38 30.96 -19.09
N GLY A 299 -6.01 31.61 -18.10
CA GLY A 299 -7.18 32.46 -18.29
C GLY A 299 -8.47 31.64 -18.51
N VAL A 300 -9.63 32.25 -18.22
CA VAL A 300 -10.93 31.62 -18.50
C VAL A 300 -11.24 31.77 -20.00
N PRO A 301 -11.47 30.68 -20.75
CA PRO A 301 -11.79 30.78 -22.17
C PRO A 301 -13.10 31.55 -22.39
N ASN A 302 -13.06 32.59 -23.24
CA ASN A 302 -14.29 33.20 -23.76
C ASN A 302 -15.02 32.20 -24.68
N GLN A 303 -16.22 31.79 -24.28
CA GLN A 303 -17.24 30.99 -24.98
C GLN A 303 -16.83 30.18 -26.25
N ARG A 304 -17.14 28.87 -26.15
CA ARG A 304 -17.62 27.95 -27.21
C ARG A 304 -16.67 27.36 -28.27
N VAL A 305 -15.35 27.61 -28.28
CA VAL A 305 -14.49 27.03 -29.36
C VAL A 305 -13.32 26.13 -28.90
N ASN A 306 -13.06 25.92 -27.61
CA ASN A 306 -12.16 24.84 -27.19
C ASN A 306 -12.60 24.27 -25.83
N ARG A 307 -13.29 23.12 -25.86
CA ARG A 307 -13.59 22.29 -24.69
C ARG A 307 -12.27 21.95 -23.98
N GLY A 308 -12.20 22.17 -22.66
CA GLY A 308 -11.02 21.90 -21.80
C GLY A 308 -9.70 22.15 -22.51
N SER A 309 -9.22 23.40 -22.51
CA SER A 309 -8.05 23.75 -23.31
C SER A 309 -6.91 22.77 -23.03
N SER A 310 -6.36 22.15 -24.07
CA SER A 310 -5.11 21.37 -23.99
C SER A 310 -4.02 22.17 -23.25
N ALA A 311 -4.12 23.49 -23.28
CA ALA A 311 -3.35 24.42 -22.46
C ALA A 311 -3.47 24.16 -20.94
N LEU A 312 -4.67 24.05 -20.34
CA LEU A 312 -4.82 23.80 -18.90
C LEU A 312 -4.24 22.46 -18.50
N ALA A 313 -4.54 21.40 -19.26
CA ALA A 313 -3.95 20.08 -19.03
C ALA A 313 -2.42 20.13 -19.14
N SER A 314 -1.87 20.83 -20.14
CA SER A 314 -0.41 20.96 -20.32
C SER A 314 0.28 21.69 -19.17
N VAL A 315 -0.34 22.75 -18.63
CA VAL A 315 0.18 23.50 -17.47
C VAL A 315 0.12 22.63 -16.22
N LEU A 316 -0.98 21.92 -15.99
CA LEU A 316 -1.15 21.06 -14.82
C LEU A 316 -0.21 19.85 -14.82
N ARG A 317 0.13 19.31 -16.00
CA ARG A 317 1.06 18.16 -16.11
C ARG A 317 2.47 18.49 -15.63
N ASN A 318 2.91 19.73 -15.76
CA ASN A 318 4.25 20.18 -15.37
C ASN A 318 4.12 21.43 -14.51
N PHE A 319 3.55 21.24 -13.32
CA PHE A 319 3.23 22.32 -12.41
C PHE A 319 4.19 22.31 -11.22
N THR A 320 4.77 23.46 -10.92
CA THR A 320 5.58 23.66 -9.72
C THR A 320 5.11 24.92 -9.01
N SER A 321 4.85 24.79 -7.71
CA SER A 321 4.64 25.91 -6.80
C SER A 321 5.21 25.60 -5.44
N LYS A 322 5.28 26.62 -4.59
CA LYS A 322 5.47 26.42 -3.16
C LYS A 322 4.10 26.24 -2.52
N GLY A 323 3.91 25.14 -1.80
CA GLY A 323 2.67 24.85 -1.07
C GLY A 323 2.87 24.88 0.45
N LEU A 324 1.74 24.70 1.15
CA LEU A 324 1.63 24.65 2.62
C LEU A 324 2.43 23.49 3.25
N SER A 325 2.79 22.53 2.42
CA SER A 325 3.36 21.24 2.82
C SER A 325 4.79 21.05 2.33
N CYS A 326 5.17 21.68 1.22
CA CYS A 326 6.47 21.55 0.56
C CYS A 326 6.41 22.26 -0.81
N ASP A 327 7.53 22.25 -1.53
CA ASP A 327 7.52 22.44 -2.97
C ASP A 327 6.60 21.40 -3.62
N PHE A 328 5.47 21.86 -4.15
CA PHE A 328 4.54 21.04 -4.88
C PHE A 328 5.03 20.90 -6.31
N ASN A 329 5.53 19.72 -6.66
CA ASN A 329 6.11 19.45 -7.97
C ASN A 329 5.39 18.29 -8.66
N ILE A 330 4.57 18.63 -9.66
CA ILE A 330 4.00 17.69 -10.61
C ILE A 330 4.89 17.65 -11.85
N THR A 331 5.37 16.47 -12.19
CA THR A 331 6.10 16.22 -13.43
C THR A 331 5.37 15.13 -14.22
N ASN A 332 5.08 15.38 -15.49
CA ASN A 332 4.32 14.46 -16.35
C ASN A 332 2.99 13.98 -15.74
N GLY A 333 2.26 14.87 -15.07
CA GLY A 333 0.97 14.57 -14.45
C GLY A 333 1.05 13.80 -13.13
N GLN A 334 2.25 13.64 -12.55
CA GLN A 334 2.43 12.94 -11.28
C GLN A 334 3.20 13.77 -10.25
N LEU A 335 2.65 13.85 -9.04
CA LEU A 335 3.32 14.40 -7.88
C LEU A 335 4.58 13.58 -7.51
N GLN A 336 5.71 14.26 -7.36
CA GLN A 336 6.98 13.64 -7.01
C GLN A 336 7.15 13.53 -5.47
N SER A 337 7.75 12.43 -5.00
CA SER A 337 8.17 12.25 -3.59
C SER A 337 9.47 11.49 -3.50
N SER A 338 10.24 11.75 -2.45
CA SER A 338 11.44 10.97 -2.11
C SER A 338 11.55 10.57 -0.63
N THR A 339 10.54 10.89 0.20
CA THR A 339 10.67 10.82 1.67
C THR A 339 9.45 10.23 2.35
N PHE A 340 9.66 9.26 3.23
CA PHE A 340 8.64 8.63 4.06
C PHE A 340 9.02 8.72 5.54
N GLU A 341 8.02 8.93 6.39
CA GLU A 341 8.10 8.68 7.83
C GLU A 341 7.76 7.21 8.10
N ILE A 342 8.52 6.60 8.99
CA ILE A 342 8.23 5.28 9.55
C ILE A 342 7.59 5.54 10.91
N VAL A 343 6.38 5.00 11.12
CA VAL A 343 5.62 5.21 12.35
C VAL A 343 5.29 3.89 13.02
N ASN A 344 5.15 3.91 14.33
CA ASN A 344 4.65 2.81 15.14
C ASN A 344 3.37 3.23 15.86
N ILE A 345 2.30 2.46 15.66
CA ILE A 345 0.98 2.75 16.22
C ILE A 345 0.95 2.30 17.68
N ILE A 346 0.76 3.26 18.58
CA ILE A 346 0.71 3.02 20.03
C ILE A 346 -0.44 3.84 20.62
N GLY A 347 -1.39 3.14 21.25
CA GLY A 347 -2.60 3.74 21.80
C GLY A 347 -3.46 4.35 20.70
N LYS A 348 -3.69 5.67 20.78
CA LYS A 348 -4.54 6.43 19.84
C LYS A 348 -3.75 7.24 18.81
N GLY A 349 -2.45 7.03 18.71
CA GLY A 349 -1.57 7.84 17.87
C GLY A 349 -0.52 7.03 17.13
N ASP A 350 0.05 7.68 16.12
CA ASP A 350 1.21 7.24 15.37
C ASP A 350 2.46 7.92 15.92
N ASN A 351 3.45 7.12 16.34
CA ASN A 351 4.72 7.63 16.86
C ASN A 351 5.78 7.47 15.77
N THR A 352 6.38 8.56 15.31
CA THR A 352 7.47 8.50 14.34
C THR A 352 8.68 7.82 14.96
N VAL A 353 9.09 6.70 14.37
CA VAL A 353 10.26 5.91 14.79
C VAL A 353 11.44 6.03 13.83
N GLY A 354 11.26 6.68 12.69
CA GLY A 354 12.34 6.98 11.75
C GLY A 354 11.83 7.57 10.45
N PHE A 355 12.74 7.70 9.50
CA PHE A 355 12.50 8.22 8.16
C PHE A 355 13.17 7.30 7.14
N TRP A 356 12.61 7.24 5.95
CA TRP A 356 13.23 6.63 4.79
C TRP A 356 13.36 7.64 3.66
N THR A 357 14.53 7.69 3.03
CA THR A 357 14.76 8.44 1.79
C THR A 357 15.51 7.57 0.79
N GLU A 358 15.31 7.84 -0.51
CA GLU A 358 16.05 7.12 -1.56
C GLU A 358 17.57 7.29 -1.44
N LYS A 359 18.02 8.44 -0.93
CA LYS A 359 19.44 8.78 -0.81
C LYS A 359 20.12 8.15 0.41
N TYR A 360 19.46 8.10 1.56
CA TYR A 360 20.07 7.67 2.83
C TYR A 360 19.56 6.33 3.34
N GLY A 361 18.50 5.77 2.75
CA GLY A 361 17.80 4.62 3.32
C GLY A 361 17.09 5.03 4.60
N ILE A 362 17.21 4.21 5.65
CA ILE A 362 16.57 4.40 6.95
C ILE A 362 17.44 5.27 7.88
N SER A 363 16.83 6.24 8.54
CA SER A 363 17.47 7.09 9.55
C SER A 363 16.52 7.50 10.67
N LYS A 364 17.04 7.66 11.90
CA LYS A 364 16.27 8.13 13.06
C LYS A 364 15.74 9.55 12.90
N GLU A 365 16.54 10.38 12.24
CA GLU A 365 16.22 11.78 11.94
C GLU A 365 16.17 11.98 10.44
N LEU A 366 15.41 12.99 10.01
CA LEU A 366 15.27 13.32 8.60
C LEU A 366 16.58 13.93 8.07
N LYS A 367 17.23 13.23 7.14
CA LYS A 367 18.44 13.71 6.45
C LYS A 367 18.08 14.19 5.05
N LEU A 368 18.09 15.51 4.85
CA LEU A 368 17.83 16.11 3.52
C LEU A 368 19.14 16.41 2.78
N ASN A 369 20.12 17.02 3.44
CA ASN A 369 21.37 17.49 2.81
C ASN A 369 22.61 17.20 3.69
N GLY A 370 23.62 16.54 3.11
CA GLY A 370 24.87 16.16 3.79
C GLY A 370 25.94 15.65 2.81
N HIS A 371 27.21 15.64 3.24
CA HIS A 371 28.34 15.07 2.48
C HIS A 371 28.17 13.56 2.25
N LYS A 372 28.69 13.06 1.12
CA LYS A 372 28.57 11.68 0.56
C LYS A 372 27.59 10.75 1.31
N PRO A 373 26.37 10.52 0.78
CA PRO A 373 25.38 9.69 1.46
C PRO A 373 25.88 8.25 1.57
N ILE A 374 25.84 7.70 2.79
CA ILE A 374 25.97 6.27 3.02
C ILE A 374 24.55 5.74 3.16
N TYR A 375 24.10 4.97 2.17
CA TYR A 375 22.80 4.31 2.20
C TYR A 375 22.84 3.21 3.27
N SER A 376 21.87 3.21 4.19
CA SER A 376 21.77 2.21 5.25
C SER A 376 20.35 1.73 5.45
N THR A 377 20.18 0.44 5.74
CA THR A 377 18.90 -0.18 6.14
C THR A 377 19.06 -0.93 7.46
N GLU A 378 20.01 -0.52 8.30
CA GLU A 378 20.26 -1.17 9.58
C GLU A 378 19.12 -0.88 10.58
N LYS A 379 18.70 -1.88 11.36
CA LYS A 379 17.63 -1.71 12.36
C LYS A 379 17.98 -0.69 13.43
N GLU A 380 19.27 -0.48 13.70
CA GLU A 380 19.78 0.50 14.66
C GLU A 380 19.47 1.94 14.23
N ASN A 381 19.08 2.15 12.96
CA ASN A 381 18.61 3.43 12.44
C ASN A 381 17.10 3.65 12.62
N ILE A 382 16.37 2.69 13.20
CA ILE A 382 14.99 2.86 13.64
C ILE A 382 14.99 3.01 15.16
N LEU A 383 14.16 3.90 15.68
CA LEU A 383 13.89 4.00 17.12
C LEU A 383 13.17 2.74 17.61
N GLY A 384 13.18 2.53 18.92
CA GLY A 384 12.57 1.33 19.52
C GLY A 384 11.12 1.16 19.09
N ILE A 385 10.78 -0.04 18.63
CA ILE A 385 9.44 -0.42 18.19
C ILE A 385 8.77 -1.22 19.30
N LEU A 386 7.52 -0.88 19.58
CA LEU A 386 6.60 -1.72 20.33
C LEU A 386 5.83 -2.60 19.35
N TRP A 387 5.94 -3.91 19.49
CA TRP A 387 5.29 -4.90 18.65
C TRP A 387 3.94 -5.33 19.24
N PRO A 388 3.08 -5.99 18.43
CA PRO A 388 1.87 -6.63 18.93
C PRO A 388 2.17 -7.53 20.14
N GLY A 389 1.24 -7.60 21.10
CA GLY A 389 1.50 -8.20 22.42
C GLY A 389 2.23 -7.27 23.41
N GLN A 390 2.47 -6.00 23.06
CA GLN A 390 3.14 -5.00 23.89
C GLN A 390 4.59 -5.39 24.28
N THR A 391 5.30 -5.99 23.34
CA THR A 391 6.69 -6.44 23.53
C THR A 391 7.67 -5.59 22.71
N SER A 392 8.91 -5.46 23.18
CA SER A 392 10.02 -4.91 22.39
C SER A 392 10.78 -5.98 21.60
N ASN A 393 10.42 -7.26 21.80
CA ASN A 393 11.02 -8.38 21.07
C ASN A 393 10.58 -8.32 19.61
N VAL A 394 11.56 -8.25 18.70
CA VAL A 394 11.30 -8.33 17.26
C VAL A 394 10.72 -9.71 16.94
N PRO A 395 9.53 -9.80 16.32
CA PRO A 395 8.97 -11.06 15.88
C PRO A 395 9.94 -11.79 14.95
N LYS A 396 10.12 -13.11 15.15
CA LYS A 396 10.98 -13.96 14.29
C LYS A 396 10.54 -13.92 12.83
N GLY A 397 9.26 -13.63 12.59
CA GLY A 397 8.65 -13.53 11.27
C GLY A 397 8.08 -14.85 10.75
N TRP A 398 8.24 -15.94 11.49
CA TRP A 398 7.64 -17.23 11.20
C TRP A 398 7.34 -18.00 12.48
N GLU A 399 6.34 -18.88 12.41
CA GLU A 399 5.98 -19.86 13.43
C GLU A 399 5.75 -21.22 12.78
N ILE A 400 5.88 -22.28 13.57
CA ILE A 400 5.49 -23.63 13.15
C ILE A 400 3.96 -23.63 13.00
N PRO A 401 3.40 -24.08 11.88
CA PRO A 401 1.96 -23.99 11.67
C PRO A 401 1.24 -24.87 12.71
N THR A 402 0.17 -24.31 13.29
CA THR A 402 -0.72 -25.02 14.23
C THR A 402 -1.64 -25.99 13.51
N SER A 403 -1.97 -25.71 12.24
CA SER A 403 -2.52 -26.71 11.33
C SER A 403 -1.43 -27.76 11.12
N GLY A 404 -1.72 -29.04 11.40
CA GLY A 404 -0.74 -30.13 11.46
C GLY A 404 -0.05 -30.52 10.14
N LYS A 405 0.27 -29.56 9.25
CA LYS A 405 1.11 -29.73 8.08
C LYS A 405 2.55 -29.98 8.53
N LYS A 406 2.90 -31.26 8.55
CA LYS A 406 4.24 -31.75 8.86
C LYS A 406 5.19 -31.45 7.70
N LEU A 407 6.47 -31.24 8.02
CA LEU A 407 7.52 -31.29 7.01
C LEU A 407 7.51 -32.67 6.35
N ARG A 408 7.37 -32.73 5.03
CA ARG A 408 7.35 -33.98 4.27
C ARG A 408 8.78 -34.30 3.84
N VAL A 409 9.31 -35.41 4.32
CA VAL A 409 10.68 -35.86 4.04
C VAL A 409 10.63 -37.06 3.11
N GLY A 410 11.06 -36.88 1.86
CA GLY A 410 11.11 -37.95 0.87
C GLY A 410 12.29 -38.89 1.15
N VAL A 411 12.01 -40.18 1.30
CA VAL A 411 13.02 -41.21 1.57
C VAL A 411 13.01 -42.26 0.45
N PRO A 412 14.11 -42.44 -0.31
CA PRO A 412 14.13 -43.40 -1.40
C PRO A 412 14.07 -44.83 -0.88
N VAL A 413 13.19 -45.65 -1.47
CA VAL A 413 13.23 -47.10 -1.26
C VAL A 413 14.30 -47.68 -2.17
N LYS A 414 15.35 -48.28 -1.60
CA LYS A 414 16.44 -48.94 -2.34
C LYS A 414 16.63 -50.37 -1.90
N ASP A 415 16.91 -51.24 -2.86
CA ASP A 415 17.34 -52.61 -2.59
C ASP A 415 18.87 -52.62 -2.36
N GLY A 416 19.28 -52.64 -1.09
CA GLY A 416 20.69 -52.72 -0.66
C GLY A 416 21.26 -51.42 -0.04
N PHE A 417 22.29 -51.57 0.80
CA PHE A 417 22.93 -50.51 1.62
C PHE A 417 22.02 -49.85 2.67
N ASN A 418 21.31 -50.68 3.42
CA ASN A 418 20.38 -50.28 4.49
C ASN A 418 21.07 -49.52 5.64
N GLU A 419 22.40 -49.53 5.71
CA GLU A 419 23.19 -48.78 6.69
C GLU A 419 23.08 -47.26 6.48
N PHE A 420 22.81 -46.79 5.26
CA PHE A 420 22.73 -45.36 4.95
C PHE A 420 21.30 -44.84 4.96
N VAL A 421 20.39 -45.54 4.28
CA VAL A 421 18.95 -45.25 4.25
C VAL A 421 18.18 -46.56 4.11
N ASN A 422 17.21 -46.77 4.99
CA ASN A 422 16.32 -47.92 5.00
C ASN A 422 14.89 -47.45 5.28
N VAL A 423 13.91 -48.03 4.59
CA VAL A 423 12.49 -47.73 4.75
C VAL A 423 11.79 -49.01 5.20
N ALA A 424 11.14 -48.96 6.35
CA ALA A 424 10.28 -49.99 6.88
C ALA A 424 8.84 -49.47 7.01
N TRP A 425 7.88 -50.39 7.03
CA TRP A 425 6.48 -50.08 7.24
C TRP A 425 6.03 -50.68 8.56
N ASN A 426 5.49 -49.83 9.41
CA ASN A 426 4.87 -50.27 10.64
C ASN A 426 3.57 -51.03 10.32
N GLN A 427 3.53 -52.33 10.62
CA GLN A 427 2.44 -53.23 10.21
C GLN A 427 1.09 -52.92 10.88
N GLU A 428 1.07 -52.19 12.00
CA GLU A 428 -0.15 -51.85 12.72
C GLU A 428 -0.73 -50.49 12.29
N THR A 429 0.14 -49.55 11.90
CA THR A 429 -0.25 -48.16 11.61
C THR A 429 -0.11 -47.77 10.14
N ASN A 430 0.52 -48.62 9.31
CA ASN A 430 0.99 -48.29 7.96
C ASN A 430 1.91 -47.05 7.90
N ALA A 431 2.43 -46.61 9.05
CA ALA A 431 3.37 -45.50 9.11
C ALA A 431 4.73 -45.91 8.53
N VAL A 432 5.39 -44.97 7.88
CA VAL A 432 6.71 -45.17 7.28
C VAL A 432 7.77 -44.86 8.32
N GLU A 433 8.59 -45.86 8.61
CA GLU A 433 9.73 -45.76 9.51
C GLU A 433 11.00 -45.72 8.68
N ALA A 434 11.76 -44.63 8.77
CA ALA A 434 13.05 -44.50 8.11
C ALA A 434 14.18 -44.71 9.12
N SER A 435 15.26 -45.37 8.72
CA SER A 435 16.46 -45.56 9.53
C SER A 435 17.74 -45.56 8.68
N GLY A 436 18.90 -45.42 9.30
CA GLY A 436 20.21 -45.38 8.63
C GLY A 436 20.94 -44.05 8.83
N PHE A 437 22.22 -44.00 8.44
CA PHE A 437 23.10 -42.85 8.70
C PHE A 437 22.52 -41.49 8.27
N CYS A 438 21.92 -41.38 7.08
CA CYS A 438 21.37 -40.10 6.61
C CYS A 438 20.14 -39.67 7.42
N ILE A 439 19.38 -40.65 7.93
CA ILE A 439 18.23 -40.41 8.80
C ILE A 439 18.72 -39.93 10.17
N ASP A 440 19.75 -40.58 10.74
CA ASP A 440 20.33 -40.19 12.02
C ASP A 440 20.89 -38.76 11.97
N VAL A 441 21.60 -38.40 10.90
CA VAL A 441 22.13 -37.04 10.69
C VAL A 441 20.99 -36.03 10.58
N PHE A 442 19.95 -36.33 9.79
CA PHE A 442 18.78 -35.46 9.66
C PHE A 442 18.11 -35.24 11.02
N GLU A 443 17.83 -36.32 11.75
CA GLU A 443 17.20 -36.23 13.07
C GLU A 443 18.07 -35.49 14.08
N GLU A 444 19.39 -35.63 14.04
CA GLU A 444 20.30 -34.87 14.90
C GLU A 444 20.28 -33.38 14.59
N VAL A 445 20.17 -33.00 13.31
CA VAL A 445 19.94 -31.61 12.89
C VAL A 445 18.60 -31.12 13.41
N ILE A 446 17.53 -31.91 13.27
CA ILE A 446 16.20 -31.55 13.82
C ILE A 446 16.26 -31.35 15.33
N ARG A 447 16.90 -32.26 16.08
CA ARG A 447 17.05 -32.17 17.54
C ARG A 447 17.90 -30.97 17.98
N SER A 448 18.86 -30.57 17.16
CA SER A 448 19.73 -29.42 17.42
C SER A 448 19.08 -28.08 17.11
N MET A 449 17.90 -28.07 16.46
CA MET A 449 17.18 -26.83 16.22
C MET A 449 16.59 -26.29 17.53
N PRO A 450 16.59 -24.96 17.73
CA PRO A 450 16.06 -24.35 18.96
C PRO A 450 14.51 -24.38 19.04
N TYR A 451 13.86 -25.25 18.27
CA TYR A 451 12.42 -25.40 18.13
C TYR A 451 12.06 -26.78 17.59
N ASP A 452 10.86 -27.26 17.93
CA ASP A 452 10.37 -28.58 17.54
C ASP A 452 9.83 -28.58 16.11
N VAL A 453 10.48 -29.29 15.19
CA VAL A 453 9.97 -29.48 13.82
C VAL A 453 9.20 -30.80 13.75
N ILE A 454 7.90 -30.72 13.47
CA ILE A 454 7.07 -31.90 13.23
C ILE A 454 7.23 -32.32 11.76
N PHE A 455 7.69 -33.54 11.52
CA PHE A 455 7.91 -34.09 10.19
C PHE A 455 7.25 -35.46 10.01
N GLU A 456 7.12 -35.89 8.77
CA GLU A 456 6.75 -37.24 8.38
C GLU A 456 7.61 -37.73 7.23
N TYR A 457 7.96 -39.03 7.25
CA TYR A 457 8.66 -39.67 6.15
C TYR A 457 7.67 -40.13 5.08
N ILE A 458 8.05 -39.93 3.83
CA ILE A 458 7.27 -40.31 2.66
C ILE A 458 8.16 -41.21 1.79
N PRO A 459 7.80 -42.49 1.64
CA PRO A 459 8.61 -43.42 0.88
C PRO A 459 8.49 -43.07 -0.59
N PHE A 460 9.63 -42.99 -1.26
CA PHE A 460 9.68 -42.86 -2.70
C PHE A 460 9.91 -44.23 -3.32
N ALA A 461 8.83 -44.82 -3.83
CA ALA A 461 8.80 -46.14 -4.43
C ALA A 461 8.03 -46.11 -5.76
N THR A 462 8.24 -47.13 -6.59
CA THR A 462 7.41 -47.41 -7.77
C THR A 462 5.95 -47.69 -7.38
N THR A 463 5.04 -47.71 -8.35
CA THR A 463 3.62 -48.07 -8.14
C THR A 463 3.42 -49.46 -7.53
N GLU A 464 4.44 -50.32 -7.57
CA GLU A 464 4.47 -51.65 -6.95
C GLU A 464 5.19 -51.69 -5.59
N GLY A 465 5.57 -50.53 -5.03
CA GLY A 465 6.24 -50.42 -3.73
C GLY A 465 7.72 -50.82 -3.73
N ARG A 466 8.33 -50.97 -4.91
CA ARG A 466 9.75 -51.34 -5.07
C ARG A 466 10.63 -50.14 -5.38
N SER A 467 11.95 -50.34 -5.31
CA SER A 467 12.92 -49.31 -5.65
C SER A 467 12.66 -48.68 -7.02
N ALA A 468 12.73 -47.35 -7.10
CA ALA A 468 12.67 -46.63 -8.37
C ALA A 468 13.98 -46.88 -9.12
N GLU A 469 13.92 -47.56 -10.27
CA GLU A 469 15.09 -48.10 -10.97
C GLU A 469 16.07 -47.01 -11.49
N TYR A 470 15.62 -45.75 -11.67
CA TYR A 470 16.43 -44.68 -12.22
C TYR A 470 16.40 -43.39 -11.38
N TYR A 471 17.58 -42.85 -11.09
CA TYR A 471 17.78 -41.63 -10.29
C TYR A 471 17.20 -40.38 -10.95
N ASP A 472 17.15 -40.32 -12.29
CA ASP A 472 16.58 -39.18 -13.00
C ASP A 472 15.06 -39.05 -12.76
N ASP A 473 14.34 -40.17 -12.56
CA ASP A 473 12.90 -40.16 -12.28
C ASP A 473 12.56 -39.59 -10.89
N LEU A 474 13.46 -39.74 -9.91
CA LEU A 474 13.39 -39.15 -8.57
C LEU A 474 13.45 -37.61 -8.65
N VAL A 475 14.39 -37.09 -9.44
CA VAL A 475 14.61 -35.65 -9.61
C VAL A 475 13.48 -34.99 -10.43
N TYR A 476 12.96 -35.68 -11.45
CA TYR A 476 11.85 -35.16 -12.26
C TYR A 476 10.51 -35.12 -11.51
N GLN A 477 10.21 -36.10 -10.65
CA GLN A 477 8.99 -36.04 -9.82
C GLN A 477 9.08 -35.03 -8.67
N TYR A 478 10.28 -34.76 -8.15
CA TYR A 478 10.52 -33.75 -7.12
C TYR A 478 10.14 -32.33 -7.59
N ILE A 479 10.44 -31.99 -8.85
CA ILE A 479 10.09 -30.69 -9.44
C ILE A 479 8.56 -30.47 -9.51
N LEU A 480 7.76 -31.54 -9.45
CA LEU A 480 6.29 -31.47 -9.50
C LEU A 480 5.63 -31.37 -8.12
N ILE A 481 6.31 -31.73 -7.04
CA ILE A 481 5.77 -31.73 -5.66
C ILE A 481 6.46 -30.63 -4.86
N ASN A 482 5.96 -29.40 -5.00
CA ASN A 482 6.35 -28.30 -4.09
C ASN A 482 6.17 -28.77 -2.63
N SER A 483 7.17 -28.48 -1.78
CA SER A 483 7.19 -28.66 -0.31
C SER A 483 7.68 -30.01 0.26
N THR A 484 8.61 -30.72 -0.39
CA THR A 484 9.23 -31.95 0.16
C THR A 484 10.74 -31.75 0.30
N LEU A 485 11.37 -32.18 1.40
CA LEU A 485 12.83 -32.25 1.53
C LEU A 485 13.30 -33.67 1.19
N LEU A 486 14.26 -33.83 0.30
CA LEU A 486 14.75 -35.15 -0.14
C LEU A 486 16.05 -35.49 0.59
N LEU A 487 16.09 -36.65 1.25
CA LEU A 487 17.31 -37.17 1.88
C LEU A 487 18.03 -38.07 0.86
N GLU A 488 19.18 -37.61 0.36
CA GLU A 488 20.00 -38.33 -0.61
C GLU A 488 21.23 -38.99 0.06
N MET A 489 21.76 -40.02 -0.61
CA MET A 489 23.04 -40.67 -0.30
C MET A 489 24.13 -40.18 -1.24
#